data_AF-A0A0R2L470-F1
#
_entry.id   AF-A0A0R2L470-F1
#
_cell.length_a   1.000
_cell.length_b   1.000
_cell.length_c   1.000
_cell.angle_alpha   90.00
_cell.angle_beta   90.00
_cell.angle_gamma   90.00
#
_symmetry.space_group_name_H-M   'P 1'
#
loop_
_entity.id
_entity.type
_entity.pdbx_description
1 polymer ?
#
loop_
_entity_poly.entity_id
_entity_poly.type
_entity_poly.pdbx_seq_one_letter_code
_entity_poly.pdbx_strand_id
1 'polypeptide(L)'
;MQEAILESKMMITDYSSVAFDFAFLHKPVLYFHFDYQAYRANHYQQGYFEYKKDGFGPIFETTEAVVEEIKKASKNKFKLSNKYLDRIDRTFDLFDDHNSERLFLVLKKEATKL
;
A
#
# COMPACT_ATOMS: atom_id res chain seq x y z
N MET A 1 11.06 3.15 11.29
CA MET A 1 10.19 2.69 10.18
C MET A 1 9.34 3.84 9.65
N GLN A 2 8.48 4.47 10.46
CA GLN A 2 7.60 5.58 10.01
C GLN A 2 8.36 6.75 9.37
N GLU A 3 9.48 7.17 9.95
CA GLU A 3 10.34 8.23 9.38
C GLU A 3 10.81 7.90 7.96
N ALA A 4 11.33 6.69 7.75
CA ALA A 4 11.74 6.24 6.43
C ALA A 4 10.59 6.24 5.41
N ILE A 5 9.37 5.90 5.83
CA ILE A 5 8.17 5.98 4.99
C ILE A 5 7.89 7.43 4.59
N LEU A 6 7.95 8.36 5.54
CA LEU A 6 7.67 9.79 5.32
C LEU A 6 8.70 10.43 4.39
N GLU A 7 9.98 10.09 4.54
CA GLU A 7 11.07 10.64 3.72
C GLU A 7 11.16 10.01 2.32
N SER A 8 10.68 8.78 2.16
CA SER A 8 10.69 8.06 0.87
C SER A 8 9.68 8.63 -0.13
N LYS A 9 9.98 8.51 -1.42
CA LYS A 9 9.09 8.92 -2.53
C LYS A 9 8.31 7.75 -3.15
N MET A 10 8.74 6.53 -2.92
CA MET A 10 8.17 5.30 -3.50
C MET A 10 8.55 4.11 -2.62
N MET A 11 7.77 3.03 -2.67
CA MET A 11 8.09 1.73 -2.07
C MET A 11 8.22 0.64 -3.15
N ILE A 12 9.17 -0.27 -2.96
CA ILE A 12 9.26 -1.54 -3.69
C ILE A 12 9.09 -2.63 -2.64
N THR A 13 8.10 -3.49 -2.80
CA THR A 13 7.80 -4.55 -1.83
C THR A 13 7.30 -5.79 -2.54
N ASP A 14 7.30 -6.92 -1.86
CA ASP A 14 6.77 -8.18 -2.35
C ASP A 14 5.29 -8.32 -1.95
N TYR A 15 5.02 -9.00 -0.84
CA TYR A 15 3.70 -9.32 -0.33
C TYR A 15 3.39 -8.58 0.99
N SER A 16 4.22 -7.59 1.37
CA SER A 16 4.05 -6.86 2.63
C SER A 16 2.85 -5.90 2.61
N SER A 17 2.17 -5.80 3.76
CA SER A 17 1.11 -4.82 4.01
C SER A 17 1.62 -3.39 4.15
N VAL A 18 2.93 -3.15 4.24
CA VAL A 18 3.52 -1.79 4.25
C VAL A 18 3.13 -1.00 2.98
N ALA A 19 2.73 -1.69 1.91
CA ALA A 19 2.13 -1.06 0.73
C ALA A 19 0.94 -0.14 1.07
N PHE A 20 0.13 -0.48 2.09
CA PHE A 20 -1.01 0.33 2.52
C PHE A 20 -0.57 1.67 3.13
N ASP A 21 0.54 1.71 3.87
CA ASP A 21 1.07 2.96 4.44
C ASP A 21 1.49 3.95 3.34
N PHE A 22 2.15 3.44 2.29
CA PHE A 22 2.54 4.26 1.14
C PHE A 22 1.33 4.70 0.32
N ALA A 23 0.36 3.80 0.14
CA ALA A 23 -0.90 4.09 -0.54
C ALA A 23 -1.70 5.19 0.16
N PHE A 24 -1.82 5.13 1.49
CA PHE A 24 -2.47 6.16 2.31
C PHE A 24 -1.83 7.53 2.10
N LEU A 25 -0.50 7.57 2.00
CA LEU A 25 0.27 8.79 1.73
C LEU A 25 0.32 9.20 0.24
N HIS A 26 -0.45 8.52 -0.63
CA HIS A 26 -0.47 8.75 -2.07
C HIS A 26 0.91 8.63 -2.73
N LYS A 27 1.74 7.72 -2.22
CA LYS A 27 3.07 7.42 -2.75
C LYS A 27 3.04 6.15 -3.61
N PRO A 28 3.73 6.13 -4.76
CA PRO A 28 3.81 4.93 -5.59
C PRO A 28 4.33 3.70 -4.85
N VAL A 29 3.71 2.55 -5.15
CA VAL A 29 4.14 1.23 -4.75
C VAL A 29 4.47 0.43 -6.00
N LEU A 30 5.58 -0.31 -6.01
CA LEU A 30 5.89 -1.34 -7.00
C LEU A 30 5.93 -2.69 -6.30
N TYR A 31 5.23 -3.67 -6.84
CA TYR A 31 5.27 -5.04 -6.33
C TYR A 31 6.31 -5.87 -7.09
N PHE A 32 7.26 -6.46 -6.38
CA PHE A 32 8.27 -7.35 -6.96
C PHE A 32 8.00 -8.80 -6.56
N HIS A 33 7.29 -9.53 -7.42
CA HIS A 33 6.78 -10.90 -7.18
C HIS A 33 7.58 -11.93 -7.98
N PHE A 34 8.91 -11.91 -7.83
CA PHE A 34 9.83 -12.80 -8.55
C PHE A 34 9.64 -14.30 -8.26
N ASP A 35 8.99 -14.63 -7.14
CA ASP A 35 8.86 -15.98 -6.60
C ASP A 35 7.40 -16.43 -6.40
N TYR A 36 6.44 -15.81 -7.10
CA TYR A 36 5.00 -15.99 -6.86
C TYR A 36 4.55 -17.44 -6.63
N GLN A 37 5.02 -18.38 -7.46
CA GLN A 37 4.68 -19.80 -7.33
C GLN A 37 5.22 -20.41 -6.03
N ALA A 38 6.49 -20.16 -5.71
CA ALA A 38 7.12 -20.67 -4.50
C ALA A 38 6.51 -20.03 -3.24
N TYR A 39 6.20 -18.75 -3.29
CA TYR A 39 5.51 -18.06 -2.21
C TYR A 39 4.13 -18.68 -1.96
N ARG A 40 3.28 -18.83 -3.00
CA ARG A 40 1.93 -19.38 -2.85
C ARG A 40 1.90 -20.86 -2.47
N ALA A 41 2.94 -21.64 -2.77
CA ALA A 41 3.04 -23.03 -2.36
C ALA A 41 3.30 -23.19 -0.84
N ASN A 42 3.97 -22.22 -0.21
CA ASN A 42 4.45 -22.33 1.17
C ASN A 42 3.73 -21.40 2.17
N HIS A 43 2.82 -20.54 1.68
CA HIS A 43 2.12 -19.56 2.50
C HIS A 43 0.62 -19.81 2.52
N TYR A 44 -0.07 -19.12 3.44
CA TYR A 44 -1.52 -19.17 3.57
C TYR A 44 -2.21 -18.93 2.21
N GLN A 45 -3.37 -19.58 2.02
CA GLN A 45 -4.18 -19.40 0.83
C GLN A 45 -4.46 -17.91 0.58
N GLN A 46 -4.52 -17.55 -0.69
CA GLN A 46 -4.81 -16.17 -1.08
C GLN A 46 -6.15 -15.75 -0.48
N GLY A 47 -6.11 -14.71 0.36
CA GLY A 47 -7.30 -14.09 0.92
C GLY A 47 -8.07 -13.29 -0.13
N TYR A 48 -8.94 -12.40 0.33
CA TYR A 48 -9.77 -11.57 -0.55
C TYR A 48 -9.00 -10.51 -1.35
N PHE A 49 -7.76 -10.20 -0.97
CA PHE A 49 -6.94 -9.18 -1.61
C PHE A 49 -6.12 -9.76 -2.76
N GLU A 50 -6.42 -9.32 -3.99
CA GLU A 50 -5.73 -9.75 -5.19
C GLU A 50 -4.88 -8.59 -5.74
N TYR A 51 -3.56 -8.65 -5.65
CA TYR A 51 -2.65 -7.56 -6.07
C TYR A 51 -2.93 -7.04 -7.50
N LYS A 52 -3.28 -7.92 -8.45
CA LYS A 52 -3.63 -7.53 -9.82
C LYS A 52 -4.87 -6.62 -9.87
N LYS A 53 -5.85 -6.86 -9.00
CA LYS A 53 -7.15 -6.16 -8.96
C LYS A 53 -7.17 -5.02 -7.94
N ASP A 54 -6.60 -5.23 -6.76
CA ASP A 54 -6.75 -4.39 -5.58
C ASP A 54 -5.47 -3.63 -5.22
N GLY A 55 -4.30 -4.12 -5.67
CA GLY A 55 -2.99 -3.53 -5.34
C GLY A 55 -2.81 -2.09 -5.80
N PHE A 56 -2.02 -1.32 -5.06
CA PHE A 56 -1.80 0.12 -5.28
C PHE A 56 -0.69 0.42 -6.31
N GLY A 57 -0.23 -0.60 -7.03
CA GLY A 57 0.97 -0.55 -7.84
C GLY A 57 1.02 -1.63 -8.93
N PRO A 58 1.92 -1.49 -9.91
CA PRO A 58 2.20 -2.56 -10.88
C PRO A 58 2.97 -3.71 -10.22
N ILE A 59 2.91 -4.89 -10.84
CA ILE A 59 3.63 -6.09 -10.42
C ILE A 59 4.70 -6.39 -11.44
N PHE A 60 5.91 -6.70 -10.98
CA PHE A 60 7.06 -7.07 -11.77
C PHE A 60 7.68 -8.37 -11.26
N GLU A 61 8.26 -9.14 -12.17
CA GLU A 61 8.92 -10.41 -11.86
C GLU A 61 10.44 -10.33 -12.07
N THR A 62 10.94 -9.27 -12.72
CA THR A 62 12.37 -9.07 -12.98
C THR A 62 12.89 -7.74 -12.46
N THR A 63 14.14 -7.74 -12.00
CA THR A 63 14.84 -6.55 -11.49
C THR A 63 14.94 -5.47 -12.57
N GLU A 64 15.16 -5.85 -13.83
CA GLU A 64 15.27 -4.93 -14.96
C GLU A 64 13.96 -4.15 -15.16
N ALA A 65 12.81 -4.83 -15.05
CA ALA A 65 11.51 -4.20 -15.18
C ALA A 65 11.23 -3.22 -14.02
N VAL A 66 11.62 -3.58 -12.80
CA VAL A 66 11.54 -2.68 -11.63
C VAL A 66 12.41 -1.44 -11.84
N VAL A 67 13.66 -1.62 -12.27
CA VAL A 67 14.60 -0.50 -12.51
C VAL A 67 14.08 0.44 -13.59
N GLU A 68 13.54 -0.08 -14.69
CA GLU A 68 12.94 0.75 -15.74
C GLU A 68 11.71 1.52 -15.23
N GLU A 69 10.90 0.91 -14.37
CA GLU A 69 9.76 1.61 -13.77
C GLU A 69 10.19 2.73 -12.81
N ILE A 70 11.24 2.50 -12.00
CA ILE A 70 11.80 3.56 -11.14
C ILE A 70 12.26 4.75 -11.98
N LYS A 71 12.94 4.51 -13.11
CA LYS A 71 13.37 5.58 -14.02
C LYS A 71 12.18 6.36 -14.59
N LYS A 72 11.10 5.66 -14.99
CA LYS A 72 9.87 6.30 -15.47
C LYS A 72 9.20 7.14 -14.39
N ALA A 73 9.06 6.59 -13.19
CA ALA A 73 8.47 7.30 -12.06
C ALA A 73 9.28 8.54 -11.68
N SER A 74 10.61 8.46 -11.68
CA SER A 74 11.49 9.61 -11.46
C SER A 74 11.23 10.73 -12.48
N LYS A 75 11.14 10.39 -13.77
CA LYS A 75 10.78 11.36 -14.84
C LYS A 75 9.39 11.97 -14.64
N ASN A 76 8.44 11.21 -14.10
CA ASN A 76 7.09 11.66 -13.80
C ASN A 76 6.94 12.27 -12.39
N LYS A 77 8.04 12.58 -11.71
CA LYS A 77 8.04 13.14 -10.34
C LYS A 77 7.22 12.31 -9.34
N PHE A 78 7.25 10.98 -9.49
CA PHE A 78 6.57 10.01 -8.63
C PHE A 78 5.04 10.19 -8.53
N LYS A 79 4.41 10.72 -9.58
CA LYS A 79 2.95 10.81 -9.64
C LYS A 79 2.33 9.44 -9.90
N LEU A 80 1.27 9.13 -9.15
CA LEU A 80 0.42 7.96 -9.35
C LEU A 80 -0.41 8.09 -10.63
N SER A 81 -0.76 6.94 -11.22
CA SER A 81 -1.76 6.90 -12.29
C SER A 81 -3.17 6.92 -11.69
N ASN A 82 -4.16 7.40 -12.46
CA ASN A 82 -5.57 7.42 -12.03
C ASN A 82 -6.06 6.05 -11.58
N LYS A 83 -5.63 4.98 -12.26
CA LYS A 83 -5.95 3.60 -11.88
C LYS A 83 -5.61 3.29 -10.41
N TYR A 84 -4.45 3.76 -9.92
CA TYR A 84 -4.02 3.49 -8.56
C TYR A 84 -4.61 4.48 -7.55
N LEU A 85 -4.85 5.73 -7.96
CA LEU A 85 -5.62 6.70 -7.17
C LEU A 85 -7.04 6.15 -6.89
N ASP A 86 -7.74 5.67 -7.92
CA ASP A 86 -9.07 5.08 -7.77
C ASP A 86 -9.09 3.85 -6.83
N ARG A 87 -7.97 3.11 -6.74
CA ARG A 87 -7.86 1.96 -5.81
C ARG A 87 -7.62 2.43 -4.37
N ILE A 88 -6.81 3.46 -4.20
CA ILE A 88 -6.55 4.12 -2.91
C ILE A 88 -7.86 4.68 -2.36
N ASP A 89 -8.58 5.47 -3.18
CA ASP A 89 -9.83 6.13 -2.78
C ASP A 89 -10.95 5.14 -2.41
N ARG A 90 -10.98 3.96 -3.04
CA ARG A 90 -11.94 2.89 -2.69
C ARG A 90 -11.53 2.09 -1.45
N THR A 91 -10.28 2.19 -1.00
CA THR A 91 -9.75 1.42 0.12
C THR A 91 -9.85 2.20 1.43
N PHE A 92 -9.59 3.50 1.39
CA PHE A 92 -9.56 4.35 2.58
C PHE A 92 -10.75 5.31 2.59
N ASP A 93 -11.63 5.15 3.57
CA ASP A 93 -12.78 6.04 3.75
C ASP A 93 -12.39 7.39 4.36
N LEU A 94 -11.28 7.43 5.12
CA LEU A 94 -10.83 8.60 5.87
C LEU A 94 -9.33 8.81 5.68
N PHE A 95 -8.95 10.02 5.30
CA PHE A 95 -7.56 10.48 5.17
C PHE A 95 -7.24 11.51 6.25
N ASP A 96 -7.16 11.04 7.50
CA ASP A 96 -6.81 11.85 8.66
C ASP A 96 -5.92 11.09 9.66
N ASP A 97 -5.42 11.79 10.67
CA ASP A 97 -4.62 11.26 11.79
C ASP A 97 -5.43 11.12 13.10
N HIS A 98 -6.75 11.26 13.05
CA HIS A 98 -7.65 11.26 14.22
C HIS A 98 -8.17 9.87 14.58
N ASN A 99 -7.58 8.79 14.06
CA ASN A 99 -8.03 7.41 14.30
C ASN A 99 -8.10 7.07 15.81
N SER A 100 -7.05 7.39 16.57
CA SER A 100 -7.00 7.12 18.01
C SER A 100 -7.98 7.98 18.81
N GLU A 101 -8.20 9.23 18.40
CA GLU A 101 -9.17 10.12 19.03
C GLU A 101 -10.60 9.58 18.81
N ARG A 102 -10.96 9.22 17.58
CA ARG A 102 -12.26 8.62 17.25
C ARG A 102 -12.54 7.39 18.10
N LEU A 103 -11.55 6.49 18.23
CA LEU A 103 -11.67 5.31 19.06
C LEU A 103 -11.86 5.66 20.55
N PHE A 104 -11.04 6.58 21.07
CA PHE A 104 -11.13 7.01 22.47
C PHE A 104 -12.50 7.60 22.82
N LEU A 105 -13.07 8.45 21.95
CA LEU A 105 -14.37 9.05 22.16
C LEU A 105 -15.50 8.02 22.20
N VAL A 106 -15.44 6.98 21.36
CA VAL A 106 -16.40 5.86 21.38
C VAL A 106 -16.29 5.10 22.70
N LEU A 107 -15.09 4.70 23.10
CA LEU A 107 -14.88 3.94 24.34
C LEU A 107 -15.32 4.72 25.58
N LYS A 108 -15.00 6.02 25.66
CA LYS A 108 -15.42 6.88 26.77
C LYS A 108 -16.94 6.99 26.85
N LYS A 109 -17.62 7.12 25.71
CA LYS A 109 -19.09 7.18 25.65
C LYS A 109 -19.73 5.89 26.16
N GLU A 110 -19.22 4.73 25.78
CA GLU A 110 -19.75 3.44 26.25
C GLU A 110 -19.47 3.22 27.74
N ALA A 111 -18.30 3.62 28.24
CA ALA A 111 -17.95 3.50 29.66
C ALA A 111 -18.83 4.38 30.58
N THR A 112 -19.38 5.49 30.07
CA THR A 112 -20.24 6.40 30.85
C THR A 112 -21.72 5.98 30.86
N LYS A 113 -22.10 4.96 30.08
CA LYS A 113 -23.46 4.39 30.05
C LYS A 113 -23.68 3.28 31.07
N LEU A 114 -22.61 2.79 31.72
CA LEU A 114 -22.63 1.83 32.82
C LEU A 114 -22.79 2.57 34.15
#